data_AF-A0A7C2QTA2-F1
#
_entry.id   AF-A0A7C2QTA2-F1
#
_cell.length_a   1.000
_cell.length_b   1.000
_cell.length_c   1.000
_cell.angle_alpha   90.00
_cell.angle_beta   90.00
_cell.angle_gamma   90.00
#
_symmetry.space_group_name_H-M   'P 1'
#
loop_
_entity.id
_entity.type
_entity.pdbx_description
1 polymer ?
#
loop_
_entity_poly.entity_id
_entity_poly.type
_entity_poly.pdbx_seq_one_letter_code
_entity_poly.pdbx_strand_id
1 'polypeptide(L)'
;PNVAAVQIIFNMFRQRPAELFFKEARKKNVGLIVRVPLASGLLSGKYDRSTTFAKDDHRTFNRHGEAFDQGETFSGVDYETGLLAVDELKACCAPDGNLAPAALKWILMFPEVSCVIPGASRPEQIERNAAVSNAPALSRESMQAVHEVYDRRLRAQVHQRW
;
A
#
# COMPACT_ATOMS: atom_id res chain seq x y z
N PRO A 1 24.49 -5.20 13.61
CA PRO A 1 23.15 -5.41 14.19
C PRO A 1 22.77 -6.88 14.03
N ASN A 2 22.09 -7.49 15.00
CA ASN A 2 21.69 -8.91 14.91
C ASN A 2 20.42 -9.15 14.07
N VAL A 3 19.93 -8.12 13.37
CA VAL A 3 18.74 -8.17 12.52
C VAL A 3 19.16 -7.77 11.10
N ALA A 4 18.90 -8.63 10.12
CA ALA A 4 19.23 -8.40 8.72
C ALA A 4 18.08 -7.74 7.93
N ALA A 5 16.84 -8.09 8.26
CA ALA A 5 15.65 -7.53 7.62
C ALA A 5 14.46 -7.47 8.58
N VAL A 6 13.52 -6.56 8.29
CA VAL A 6 12.25 -6.44 9.00
C VAL A 6 11.11 -6.42 7.99
N GLN A 7 10.01 -7.12 8.31
CA GLN A 7 8.78 -7.11 7.52
C GLN A 7 7.79 -6.11 8.11
N ILE A 8 7.29 -5.16 7.31
CA ILE A 8 6.42 -4.06 7.78
C ILE A 8 5.27 -3.79 6.81
N ILE A 9 4.16 -3.25 7.33
CA ILE A 9 3.09 -2.68 6.51
C ILE A 9 3.56 -1.33 5.98
N PHE A 10 3.59 -1.18 4.67
CA PHE A 10 3.87 0.09 4.00
C PHE A 10 3.17 0.13 2.66
N ASN A 11 2.43 1.20 2.39
CA ASN A 11 1.73 1.42 1.12
C ASN A 11 1.28 2.89 1.07
N MET A 12 0.64 3.30 -0.03
CA MET A 12 0.16 4.67 -0.22
C MET A 12 -0.78 5.17 0.90
N PHE A 13 -1.42 4.26 1.66
CA PHE A 13 -2.27 4.57 2.80
C PHE A 13 -1.57 4.45 4.16
N ARG A 14 -0.35 3.91 4.24
CA ARG A 14 0.42 3.71 5.49
C ARG A 14 1.84 4.24 5.29
N GLN A 15 2.00 5.56 5.37
CA GLN A 15 3.27 6.22 5.02
C GLN A 15 4.20 6.49 6.21
N ARG A 16 3.72 6.44 7.46
CA ARG A 16 4.52 6.77 8.66
C ARG A 16 5.88 6.05 8.76
N PRO A 17 6.02 4.76 8.38
CA PRO A 17 7.34 4.10 8.41
C PRO A 17 8.43 4.85 7.63
N ALA A 18 8.08 5.59 6.57
CA ALA A 18 9.02 6.37 5.78
C ALA A 18 9.70 7.52 6.55
N GLU A 19 9.16 7.92 7.70
CA GLU A 19 9.74 8.96 8.55
C GLU A 19 10.92 8.40 9.37
N LEU A 20 10.71 8.09 10.65
CA LEU A 20 11.79 7.67 11.54
C LEU A 20 12.29 6.24 11.23
N PHE A 21 11.39 5.31 10.90
CA PHE A 21 11.74 3.89 10.79
C PHE A 21 12.69 3.63 9.61
N PHE A 22 12.40 4.17 8.43
CA PHE A 22 13.27 4.01 7.24
C PHE A 22 14.65 4.61 7.49
N LYS A 23 14.70 5.80 8.09
CA LYS A 23 15.96 6.46 8.49
C LYS A 23 16.81 5.57 9.41
N GLU A 24 16.19 4.92 10.38
CA GLU A 24 16.88 4.03 11.32
C GLU A 24 17.29 2.70 10.69
N ALA A 25 16.45 2.12 9.83
CA ALA A 25 16.77 0.91 9.09
C ALA A 25 17.99 1.11 8.18
N ARG A 26 18.01 2.23 7.44
CA ARG A 26 19.16 2.63 6.60
C ARG A 26 20.45 2.75 7.42
N LYS A 27 20.42 3.51 8.52
CA LYS A 27 21.60 3.71 9.39
C LYS A 27 22.16 2.39 9.93
N LYS A 28 21.29 1.41 10.16
CA LYS A 28 21.64 0.10 10.71
C LYS A 28 21.89 -0.96 9.62
N ASN A 29 21.82 -0.59 8.34
CA ASN A 29 21.93 -1.50 7.21
C ASN A 29 20.96 -2.69 7.31
N VAL A 30 19.69 -2.40 7.58
CA VAL A 30 18.61 -3.38 7.71
C VAL A 30 17.69 -3.27 6.49
N GLY A 31 17.49 -4.39 5.79
CA GLY A 31 16.59 -4.45 4.63
C GLY A 31 15.11 -4.41 5.03
N LEU A 32 14.27 -3.80 4.20
CA LEU A 32 12.83 -3.73 4.44
C LEU A 32 12.07 -4.62 3.45
N ILE A 33 11.22 -5.50 4.00
CA ILE A 33 10.27 -6.33 3.26
C ILE A 33 8.88 -5.77 3.48
N VAL A 34 8.27 -5.25 2.42
CA VAL A 34 6.96 -4.57 2.51
C VAL A 34 5.81 -5.54 2.27
N ARG A 35 4.95 -5.68 3.28
CA ARG A 35 3.69 -6.45 3.23
C ARG A 35 2.47 -5.54 3.14
N VAL A 36 1.32 -6.13 2.78
CA VAL A 36 0.05 -5.42 2.52
C VAL A 36 0.22 -4.25 1.53
N PRO A 37 0.94 -4.43 0.40
CA PRO A 37 1.26 -3.30 -0.48
C PRO A 37 0.04 -2.72 -1.21
N LEU A 38 -1.02 -3.52 -1.35
CA LEU A 38 -2.24 -3.14 -2.07
C LEU A 38 -3.45 -2.85 -1.15
N ALA A 39 -3.25 -2.67 0.16
CA ALA A 39 -4.31 -2.40 1.14
C ALA A 39 -5.52 -3.35 0.97
N SER A 40 -5.27 -4.66 1.03
CA SER A 40 -6.29 -5.72 0.85
C SER A 40 -7.04 -5.65 -0.49
N GLY A 41 -6.38 -5.11 -1.52
CA GLY A 41 -6.89 -4.98 -2.89
C GLY A 41 -7.51 -3.61 -3.20
N LEU A 42 -7.67 -2.72 -2.22
CA LEU A 42 -8.24 -1.39 -2.44
C LEU A 42 -7.38 -0.56 -3.41
N LEU A 43 -6.05 -0.59 -3.23
CA LEU A 43 -5.09 0.06 -4.14
C LEU A 43 -4.92 -0.67 -5.49
N SER A 44 -5.71 -1.71 -5.78
CA SER A 44 -5.79 -2.24 -7.15
C SER A 44 -6.65 -1.38 -8.06
N GLY A 45 -7.51 -0.55 -7.49
CA GLY A 45 -8.47 0.26 -8.23
C GLY A 45 -9.72 -0.50 -8.71
N LYS A 46 -9.87 -1.78 -8.36
CA LYS A 46 -10.96 -2.65 -8.84
C LYS A 46 -12.24 -2.58 -8.02
N TYR A 47 -12.19 -1.97 -6.84
CA TYR A 47 -13.34 -1.91 -5.94
C TYR A 47 -14.09 -0.60 -6.09
N ASP A 48 -15.39 -0.69 -5.81
CA ASP A 48 -16.35 0.41 -5.77
C ASP A 48 -17.32 0.20 -4.59
N ARG A 49 -18.27 1.12 -4.43
CA ARG A 49 -19.28 1.06 -3.36
C ARG A 49 -20.19 -0.18 -3.40
N SER A 50 -20.36 -0.77 -4.58
CA SER A 50 -21.19 -1.97 -4.78
C SER A 50 -20.43 -3.27 -4.53
N THR A 51 -19.10 -3.19 -4.39
CA THR A 51 -18.25 -4.35 -4.18
C THR A 51 -18.59 -5.01 -2.85
N THR A 52 -18.98 -6.29 -2.96
CA THR A 52 -19.21 -7.18 -1.83
C THR A 52 -18.14 -8.27 -1.81
N PHE A 53 -17.85 -8.77 -0.61
CA PHE A 53 -16.90 -9.87 -0.41
C PHE A 53 -17.66 -11.08 0.15
N ALA A 54 -17.09 -12.27 -0.02
CA ALA A 54 -17.70 -13.49 0.51
C ALA A 54 -17.81 -13.45 2.04
N LYS A 55 -18.74 -14.21 2.63
CA LYS A 55 -18.99 -14.16 4.09
C LYS A 55 -17.77 -14.58 4.93
N ASP A 56 -16.96 -15.48 4.40
CA ASP A 56 -15.72 -16.00 4.95
C ASP A 56 -14.48 -15.17 4.58
N ASP A 57 -14.65 -14.06 3.88
CA ASP A 57 -13.57 -13.15 3.53
C ASP A 57 -13.26 -12.19 4.69
N HIS A 58 -11.98 -12.07 5.06
CA HIS A 58 -11.53 -11.14 6.09
C HIS A 58 -11.96 -9.69 5.84
N ARG A 59 -12.17 -9.27 4.59
CA ARG A 59 -12.67 -7.93 4.24
C ARG A 59 -14.12 -7.70 4.62
N THR A 60 -14.88 -8.78 4.82
CA THR A 60 -16.27 -8.76 5.29
C THR A 60 -16.33 -8.69 6.81
N PHE A 61 -15.63 -9.60 7.49
CA PHE A 61 -15.75 -9.73 8.95
C PHE A 61 -14.72 -8.90 9.74
N ASN A 62 -13.70 -8.33 9.09
CA ASN A 62 -12.66 -7.52 9.74
C ASN A 62 -12.66 -6.06 9.25
N ARG A 63 -13.78 -5.57 8.69
CA ARG A 63 -13.91 -4.18 8.20
C ARG A 63 -13.68 -3.13 9.31
N HIS A 64 -13.89 -3.50 10.57
CA HIS A 64 -13.63 -2.66 11.75
C HIS A 64 -12.40 -3.09 12.57
N GLY A 65 -11.61 -4.06 12.09
CA GLY A 65 -10.41 -4.56 12.78
C GLY A 65 -10.69 -5.38 14.05
N GLU A 66 -11.81 -6.10 14.08
CA GLU A 66 -12.29 -6.87 15.24
C GLU A 66 -11.60 -8.24 15.37
N ALA A 67 -10.98 -8.76 14.30
CA ALA A 67 -10.36 -10.08 14.25
C ALA A 67 -8.83 -10.06 14.01
N PHE A 68 -8.30 -9.00 13.39
CA PHE A 68 -6.86 -8.77 13.16
C PHE A 68 -6.51 -7.31 13.41
N ASP A 69 -5.21 -6.99 13.49
CA ASP A 69 -4.73 -5.61 13.57
C ASP A 69 -5.41 -4.74 12.49
N GLN A 70 -5.93 -3.58 12.88
CA GLN A 70 -6.67 -2.67 12.01
C GLN A 70 -5.90 -2.36 10.72
N GLY A 71 -4.56 -2.33 10.76
CA GLY A 71 -3.71 -2.09 9.60
C GLY A 71 -3.76 -3.16 8.51
N GLU A 72 -4.28 -4.35 8.79
CA GLU A 72 -4.23 -5.48 7.85
C GLU A 72 -5.41 -5.53 6.87
N THR A 73 -6.52 -4.88 7.22
CA THR A 73 -7.69 -4.75 6.35
C THR A 73 -7.84 -3.32 5.89
N PHE A 74 -7.69 -3.09 4.58
CA PHE A 74 -7.75 -1.75 3.97
C PHE A 74 -6.80 -0.73 4.62
N SER A 75 -5.68 -1.19 5.18
CA SER A 75 -4.73 -0.31 5.89
C SER A 75 -5.32 0.40 7.13
N GLY A 76 -6.45 -0.08 7.67
CA GLY A 76 -7.15 0.54 8.80
C GLY A 76 -7.94 1.80 8.45
N VAL A 77 -8.11 2.07 7.16
CA VAL A 77 -8.89 3.20 6.64
C VAL A 77 -10.35 2.79 6.51
N ASP A 78 -11.26 3.71 6.81
CA ASP A 78 -12.66 3.58 6.43
C ASP A 78 -12.82 3.33 4.91
N TYR A 79 -13.70 2.40 4.54
CA TYR A 79 -13.78 1.92 3.16
C TYR A 79 -14.18 3.02 2.17
N GLU A 80 -15.16 3.86 2.52
CA GLU A 80 -15.60 4.98 1.67
C GLU A 80 -14.49 6.02 1.51
N THR A 81 -13.81 6.37 2.61
CA THR A 81 -12.64 7.26 2.56
C THR A 81 -11.54 6.68 1.67
N GLY A 82 -11.29 5.37 1.77
CA GLY A 82 -10.32 4.66 0.96
C GLY A 82 -10.69 4.66 -0.53
N LEU A 83 -11.95 4.47 -0.90
CA LEU A 83 -12.43 4.57 -2.28
C LEU A 83 -12.19 5.98 -2.85
N LEU A 84 -12.53 7.03 -2.09
CA LEU A 84 -12.27 8.41 -2.52
C LEU A 84 -10.78 8.70 -2.71
N ALA A 85 -9.93 8.14 -1.85
CA ALA A 85 -8.48 8.25 -2.00
C ALA A 85 -7.98 7.48 -3.24
N VAL A 86 -8.50 6.27 -3.51
CA VAL A 86 -8.16 5.49 -4.71
C VAL A 86 -8.51 6.26 -5.98
N ASP A 87 -9.66 6.92 -6.04
CA ASP A 87 -10.08 7.67 -7.23
C ASP A 87 -9.13 8.84 -7.52
N GLU A 88 -8.70 9.58 -6.50
CA GLU A 88 -7.68 10.62 -6.66
C GLU A 88 -6.31 10.06 -7.05
N LEU A 89 -5.90 8.92 -6.48
CA LEU A 89 -4.64 8.26 -6.81
C LEU A 89 -4.62 7.73 -8.25
N LYS A 90 -5.75 7.22 -8.76
CA LYS A 90 -5.87 6.82 -10.17
C LYS A 90 -5.64 8.01 -11.10
N ALA A 91 -6.27 9.14 -10.81
CA ALA A 91 -6.16 10.34 -11.64
C ALA A 91 -4.71 10.84 -11.78
N CYS A 92 -3.85 10.65 -10.77
CA CYS A 92 -2.46 11.14 -10.80
C CYS A 92 -1.41 10.06 -11.10
N CYS A 93 -1.71 8.77 -10.93
CA CYS A 93 -0.72 7.69 -11.04
C CYS A 93 -1.08 6.58 -12.04
N ALA A 94 -2.34 6.43 -12.42
CA ALA A 94 -2.83 5.30 -13.22
C ALA A 94 -3.90 5.76 -14.21
N PRO A 95 -3.51 6.38 -15.34
CA PRO A 95 -4.44 6.89 -16.35
C PRO A 95 -5.28 5.78 -17.01
N ASP A 96 -4.82 4.53 -16.93
CA ASP A 96 -5.56 3.33 -17.37
C ASP A 96 -6.54 2.78 -16.32
N GLY A 97 -6.62 3.43 -15.15
CA GLY A 97 -7.46 3.05 -14.00
C GLY A 97 -6.92 1.89 -13.17
N ASN A 98 -5.86 1.20 -13.61
CA ASN A 98 -5.26 0.08 -12.90
C ASN A 98 -4.15 0.57 -11.96
N LEU A 99 -4.52 0.83 -10.70
CA LEU A 99 -3.62 1.44 -9.73
C LEU A 99 -2.55 0.47 -9.18
N ALA A 100 -2.73 -0.85 -9.30
CA ALA A 100 -1.84 -1.83 -8.66
C ALA A 100 -0.36 -1.69 -9.08
N PRO A 101 0.01 -1.59 -10.38
CA PRO A 101 1.41 -1.41 -10.78
C PRO A 101 2.02 -0.11 -10.22
N ALA A 102 1.26 0.99 -10.23
CA ALA A 102 1.73 2.26 -9.70
C ALA A 102 1.90 2.21 -8.17
N ALA A 103 0.98 1.56 -7.44
CA ALA A 103 1.09 1.34 -6.00
C ALA A 103 2.35 0.54 -5.63
N LEU A 104 2.64 -0.53 -6.37
CA LEU A 104 3.86 -1.32 -6.18
C LEU A 104 5.12 -0.52 -6.57
N LYS A 105 5.07 0.23 -7.68
CA LYS A 105 6.22 1.03 -8.13
C LYS A 105 6.55 2.12 -7.11
N TRP A 106 5.53 2.80 -6.57
CA TRP A 106 5.69 3.81 -5.52
C TRP A 106 6.44 3.27 -4.32
N ILE A 107 6.12 2.05 -3.86
CA ILE A 107 6.83 1.38 -2.76
C ILE A 107 8.30 1.12 -3.13
N LEU A 108 8.56 0.63 -4.34
CA LEU A 108 9.91 0.33 -4.83
C LEU A 108 10.76 1.58 -5.11
N MET A 109 10.15 2.78 -5.13
CA MET A 109 10.89 4.04 -5.24
C MET A 109 11.54 4.49 -3.92
N PHE A 110 11.27 3.81 -2.81
CA PHE A 110 11.97 4.05 -1.55
C PHE A 110 13.26 3.24 -1.50
N PRO A 111 14.44 3.88 -1.46
CA PRO A 111 15.73 3.19 -1.45
C PRO A 111 15.97 2.26 -0.24
N GLU A 112 15.23 2.43 0.86
CA GLU A 112 15.26 1.53 2.02
C GLU A 112 14.49 0.22 1.78
N VAL A 113 13.57 0.19 0.81
CA VAL A 113 12.77 -0.99 0.49
C VAL A 113 13.60 -1.95 -0.35
N SER A 114 13.85 -3.14 0.22
CA SER A 114 14.58 -4.20 -0.46
C SER A 114 13.66 -5.11 -1.27
N CYS A 115 12.44 -5.33 -0.78
CA CYS A 115 11.46 -6.22 -1.43
C CYS A 115 10.04 -5.80 -1.09
N VAL A 116 9.12 -5.99 -2.03
CA VAL A 116 7.67 -5.92 -1.81
C VAL A 116 7.06 -7.29 -2.12
N ILE A 117 6.16 -7.76 -1.27
CA ILE A 117 5.53 -9.09 -1.39
C ILE A 117 4.03 -8.98 -1.67
N PRO A 118 3.62 -8.59 -2.90
CA PRO A 118 2.20 -8.54 -3.26
C PRO A 118 1.60 -9.93 -3.34
N GLY A 119 0.35 -10.07 -2.88
CA GLY A 119 -0.41 -11.30 -3.06
C GLY A 119 -0.76 -11.56 -4.52
N ALA A 120 -0.92 -12.84 -4.85
CA ALA A 120 -1.39 -13.30 -6.16
C ALA A 120 -2.27 -14.54 -5.99
N SER A 121 -3.39 -14.60 -6.71
CA SER A 121 -4.28 -15.76 -6.78
C SER A 121 -4.26 -16.46 -8.14
N ARG A 122 -3.56 -15.87 -9.13
CA ARG A 122 -3.40 -16.43 -10.48
C ARG A 122 -1.97 -16.20 -10.98
N PRO A 123 -1.38 -17.10 -11.80
CA PRO A 123 -0.01 -16.97 -12.28
C PRO A 123 0.28 -15.64 -12.99
N GLU A 124 -0.68 -15.12 -13.76
CA GLU A 124 -0.48 -13.88 -14.52
C GLU A 124 -0.29 -12.66 -13.61
N GLN A 125 -0.79 -12.71 -12.37
CA GLN A 125 -0.54 -11.66 -11.38
C GLN A 125 0.90 -11.68 -10.89
N ILE A 126 1.53 -12.84 -10.80
CA ILE A 126 2.94 -12.98 -10.40
C ILE A 126 3.82 -12.29 -11.45
N GLU A 127 3.62 -12.60 -12.72
CA GLU A 127 4.36 -12.00 -13.83
C GLU A 127 4.18 -10.47 -13.86
N ARG A 128 2.93 -10.00 -13.74
CA ARG A 128 2.62 -8.56 -13.72
C ARG A 128 3.23 -7.85 -12.51
N ASN A 129 3.19 -8.45 -11.33
CA ASN A 129 3.79 -7.89 -10.11
C ASN A 129 5.32 -7.82 -10.24
N ALA A 130 5.95 -8.87 -10.76
CA ALA A 130 7.40 -8.92 -10.95
C ALA A 130 7.88 -7.89 -11.99
N ALA A 131 7.12 -7.67 -13.05
CA ALA A 131 7.45 -6.68 -14.09
C ALA A 131 7.55 -5.24 -13.56
N VAL A 132 6.89 -4.91 -12.44
CA VAL A 132 6.91 -3.56 -11.85
C VAL A 132 8.33 -3.12 -11.46
N SER A 133 9.20 -4.04 -11.07
CA SER A 133 10.60 -3.72 -10.74
C SER A 133 11.31 -3.02 -11.91
N ASN A 134 11.00 -3.41 -13.14
CA ASN A 134 11.57 -2.86 -14.37
C ASN A 134 10.73 -1.74 -15.00
N ALA A 135 9.54 -1.44 -14.45
CA ALA A 135 8.69 -0.38 -14.97
C ALA A 135 9.36 1.01 -14.76
N PRO A 136 9.02 2.02 -15.57
CA PRO A 136 9.50 3.38 -15.37
C PRO A 136 9.21 3.91 -13.96
N ALA A 137 10.05 4.82 -13.48
CA ALA A 137 9.76 5.54 -12.24
C ALA A 137 8.48 6.36 -12.39
N LEU A 138 7.73 6.51 -11.30
CA LEU A 138 6.65 7.49 -11.23
C LEU A 138 7.25 8.90 -11.32
N SER A 139 6.49 9.84 -11.87
CA SER A 139 6.94 11.23 -11.90
C SER A 139 7.00 11.80 -10.48
N ARG A 140 7.76 12.88 -10.32
CA ARG A 140 7.86 13.59 -9.03
C ARG A 140 6.49 14.12 -8.59
N GLU A 141 5.69 14.55 -9.55
CA GLU A 141 4.33 15.05 -9.35
C GLU A 141 3.41 13.94 -8.84
N SER A 142 3.47 12.74 -9.42
CA SER A 142 2.72 11.58 -8.92
C SER A 142 3.17 11.20 -7.49
N MET A 143 4.47 11.16 -7.22
CA MET A 143 4.99 10.86 -5.87
C MET A 143 4.49 11.88 -4.83
N GLN A 144 4.49 13.17 -5.19
CA GLN A 144 4.00 14.25 -4.34
C GLN A 144 2.47 14.17 -4.15
N ALA A 145 1.71 13.93 -5.22
CA ALA A 145 0.26 13.80 -5.14
C ALA A 145 -0.16 12.65 -4.21
N VAL A 146 0.56 11.52 -4.21
CA VAL A 146 0.31 10.41 -3.28
C VAL A 146 0.49 10.84 -1.82
N HIS A 147 1.48 11.68 -1.53
CA HIS A 147 1.69 12.21 -0.19
C HIS A 147 0.56 13.17 0.22
N GLU A 148 0.11 14.04 -0.69
CA GLU A 148 -0.97 14.99 -0.45
C GLU A 148 -2.33 14.30 -0.21
N VAL A 149 -2.64 13.26 -0.99
CA VAL A 149 -3.83 12.44 -0.78
C VAL A 149 -3.79 11.80 0.62
N TYR A 150 -2.63 11.26 1.01
CA TYR A 150 -2.45 10.68 2.33
C TYR A 150 -2.65 11.70 3.45
N ASP A 151 -2.01 12.86 3.36
CA ASP A 151 -2.11 13.90 4.39
C ASP A 151 -3.54 14.43 4.56
N ARG A 152 -4.24 14.67 3.44
CA ARG A 152 -5.58 15.25 3.45
C ARG A 152 -6.67 14.25 3.85
N ARG A 153 -6.58 12.99 3.40
CA ARG A 153 -7.68 12.00 3.55
C ARG A 153 -7.44 10.95 4.62
N LEU A 154 -6.18 10.58 4.85
CA LEU A 154 -5.85 9.33 5.53
C LEU A 154 -5.09 9.52 6.84
N ARG A 155 -4.19 10.52 6.91
CA ARG A 155 -3.27 10.73 8.03
C ARG A 155 -3.98 10.73 9.38
N ALA A 156 -5.09 11.45 9.51
CA ALA A 156 -5.84 11.53 10.76
C ALA A 156 -6.37 10.16 11.24
N GLN A 157 -6.72 9.25 10.34
CA GLN A 157 -7.29 7.94 10.67
C GLN A 157 -6.20 6.93 11.04
N VAL A 158 -5.10 6.91 10.29
CA VAL A 158 -4.17 5.77 10.31
C VAL A 158 -2.74 6.10 10.70
N HIS A 159 -2.32 7.36 10.71
CA HIS A 159 -0.92 7.71 10.91
C HIS A 159 -0.42 7.31 12.31
N GLN A 160 -1.25 7.48 13.35
CA GLN A 160 -0.85 7.11 14.71
C GLN A 160 -1.05 5.63 15.06
N ARG A 161 -1.70 4.86 14.19
CA ARG A 161 -1.96 3.43 14.39
C ARG A 161 -0.81 2.64 13.77
N TRP A 162 -0.11 1.84 14.56
CA TRP A 162 0.93 0.93 14.07
C TRP A 162 0.29 -0.38 13.68
#